data_AF-A0A9D1EZT9-F1
#
_entry.id   AF-A0A9D1EZT9-F1
#
_cell.length_a   1.000
_cell.length_b   1.000
_cell.length_c   1.000
_cell.angle_alpha   90.00
_cell.angle_beta   90.00
_cell.angle_gamma   90.00
#
_symmetry.space_group_name_H-M   'P 1'
#
loop_
_entity.id
_entity.type
_entity.pdbx_description
1 polymer ?
#
loop_
_entity_poly.entity_id
_entity_poly.type
_entity_poly.pdbx_seq_one_letter_code
_entity_poly.pdbx_strand_id
1 'polypeptide(L)'
;MYEDLIKFLNNEECFIEAEGKLSAITTFITSYNKKFGTTLSSKDDGIILLQDDANKWGLELRLYVRTCPPANVKKLGFTHNNAYRNDFSYRLNNNDIVNYLFGLGYRIGYNR
;
A
#
# COMPACT_ATOMS: atom_id res chain seq x y z
N MET A 1 -16.74 -8.33 3.33
CA MET A 1 -16.39 -6.89 3.32
C MET A 1 -15.27 -6.71 2.29
N TYR A 2 -15.38 -5.74 1.38
CA TYR A 2 -14.48 -5.54 0.22
C TYR A 2 -14.48 -6.62 -0.89
N GLU A 3 -15.54 -7.42 -1.05
CA GLU A 3 -15.59 -8.47 -2.08
C GLU A 3 -15.35 -7.95 -3.51
N ASP A 4 -15.93 -6.81 -3.85
CA ASP A 4 -15.74 -6.19 -5.16
C ASP A 4 -14.29 -5.74 -5.39
N LEU A 5 -13.61 -5.27 -4.35
CA LEU A 5 -12.19 -4.95 -4.43
C LEU A 5 -11.38 -6.21 -4.69
N ILE A 6 -11.66 -7.31 -3.99
CA ILE A 6 -10.93 -8.57 -4.19
C ILE A 6 -11.17 -9.13 -5.60
N LYS A 7 -12.41 -9.11 -6.09
CA LYS A 7 -12.72 -9.53 -7.47
C LYS A 7 -11.96 -8.70 -8.52
N PHE A 8 -11.84 -7.39 -8.28
CA PHE A 8 -11.05 -6.51 -9.13
C PHE A 8 -9.55 -6.85 -9.06
N LEU A 9 -8.99 -6.96 -7.85
CA LEU A 9 -7.56 -7.25 -7.65
C LEU A 9 -7.14 -8.63 -8.17
N ASN A 10 -8.02 -9.62 -8.19
CA ASN A 10 -7.71 -10.95 -8.75
C ASN A 10 -7.37 -10.94 -10.26
N ASN A 11 -7.69 -9.85 -10.96
CA ASN A 11 -7.40 -9.68 -12.39
C ASN A 11 -6.57 -8.41 -12.65
N GLU A 12 -5.92 -7.86 -11.63
CA GLU A 12 -5.23 -6.59 -11.68
C GLU A 12 -3.88 -6.70 -10.98
N GLU A 13 -2.84 -6.15 -11.61
CA GLU A 13 -1.55 -6.04 -10.94
C GLU A 13 -1.59 -4.87 -9.98
N CYS A 14 -1.09 -5.07 -8.76
CA CYS A 14 -1.10 -4.01 -7.77
C CYS A 14 0.24 -3.89 -7.07
N PHE A 15 0.49 -2.70 -6.52
CA PHE A 15 1.67 -2.42 -5.74
C PHE A 15 1.24 -1.82 -4.40
N ILE A 16 1.85 -2.28 -3.32
CA ILE A 16 1.59 -1.76 -1.98
C ILE A 16 2.83 -1.07 -1.44
N GLU A 17 2.65 0.15 -0.96
CA GLU A 17 3.70 0.98 -0.38
C GLU A 17 3.38 1.30 1.08
N ALA A 18 4.42 1.43 1.89
CA ALA A 18 4.35 2.05 3.20
C ALA A 18 5.27 3.28 3.25
N GLU A 19 4.71 4.43 3.56
CA GLU A 19 5.42 5.70 3.66
C GLU A 19 5.35 6.24 5.09
N GLY A 20 6.46 6.73 5.61
CA GLY A 20 6.49 7.41 6.90
C GLY A 20 7.88 7.86 7.32
N LYS A 21 7.97 8.52 8.48
CA LYS A 21 9.25 8.83 9.12
C LYS A 21 9.95 7.56 9.61
N LEU A 22 11.26 7.67 9.87
CA LEU A 22 12.09 6.55 10.31
C LEU A 22 11.49 5.79 11.49
N SER A 23 10.98 6.48 12.51
CA SER A 23 10.38 5.85 13.69
C SER A 23 9.13 5.01 13.36
N ALA A 24 8.24 5.55 12.53
CA ALA A 24 7.01 4.87 12.10
C ALA A 24 7.32 3.68 11.21
N ILE A 25 8.24 3.84 10.25
CA ILE A 25 8.66 2.77 9.34
C ILE A 25 9.40 1.65 10.08
N THR A 26 10.28 1.98 11.03
CA THR A 26 10.98 0.97 11.85
C THR A 26 9.99 0.13 12.66
N THR A 27 9.00 0.79 13.28
CA THR A 27 7.93 0.13 14.04
C THR A 27 7.07 -0.76 13.13
N PHE A 28 6.71 -0.25 11.95
CA PHE A 28 5.96 -0.98 10.95
C PHE A 28 6.71 -2.23 10.47
N ILE A 29 7.95 -2.09 10.00
CA ILE A 29 8.77 -3.21 9.49
C ILE A 29 8.92 -4.30 10.54
N THR A 30 9.25 -3.91 11.78
CA THR A 30 9.42 -4.87 12.89
C THR A 30 8.13 -5.68 13.13
N SER A 31 6.99 -4.99 13.19
CA SER A 31 5.68 -5.62 13.41
C SER A 31 5.25 -6.48 12.23
N TYR A 32 5.48 -5.98 11.01
CA TYR A 32 5.16 -6.65 9.75
C TYR A 32 5.93 -7.95 9.60
N ASN A 33 7.26 -7.92 9.77
CA ASN A 33 8.12 -9.09 9.71
C ASN A 33 7.76 -10.12 10.77
N LYS A 34 7.50 -9.69 12.00
CA LYS A 34 7.06 -10.58 13.08
C LYS A 34 5.73 -11.24 12.74
N LYS A 35 4.77 -10.49 12.20
CA LYS A 35 3.42 -10.98 11.90
C LYS A 35 3.38 -11.95 10.71
N PHE A 36 4.16 -11.65 9.66
CA PHE A 36 4.08 -12.38 8.38
C PHE A 36 5.29 -13.27 8.09
N GLY A 37 6.29 -13.33 8.98
CA GLY A 37 7.48 -14.15 8.80
C GLY A 37 8.38 -13.69 7.64
N THR A 38 8.39 -12.39 7.36
CA THR A 38 9.14 -11.78 6.24
C THR A 38 10.44 -11.11 6.70
N THR A 39 11.28 -10.73 5.74
CA THR A 39 12.54 -9.98 5.98
C THR A 39 12.52 -8.62 5.29
N LEU A 40 11.42 -7.89 5.42
CA LEU A 40 11.28 -6.53 4.92
C LEU A 40 12.28 -5.60 5.62
N SER A 41 12.80 -4.62 4.90
CA SER A 41 13.79 -3.65 5.31
C SER A 41 13.44 -2.28 4.77
N SER A 42 14.08 -1.23 5.29
CA SER A 42 13.87 0.14 4.81
C SER A 42 14.42 0.40 3.42
N LYS A 43 15.10 -0.57 2.81
CA LYS A 43 15.68 -0.49 1.46
C LYS A 43 14.80 -1.15 0.41
N ASP A 44 13.73 -1.85 0.81
CA ASP A 44 12.84 -2.50 -0.12
C ASP A 44 11.99 -1.49 -0.88
N ASP A 45 11.71 -1.77 -2.15
CA ASP A 45 11.07 -0.82 -3.06
C ASP A 45 9.70 -0.32 -2.56
N GLY A 46 8.97 -1.13 -1.79
CA GLY A 46 7.69 -0.72 -1.21
C GLY A 46 7.80 0.17 0.05
N ILE A 47 8.99 0.64 0.43
CA ILE A 47 9.20 1.46 1.62
C ILE A 47 9.71 2.85 1.25
N ILE A 48 8.94 3.86 1.64
CA ILE A 48 9.31 5.27 1.46
C ILE A 48 9.60 5.89 2.82
N LEU A 49 10.87 6.22 3.03
CA LEU A 49 11.31 6.99 4.19
C LEU A 49 11.20 8.48 3.90
N LEU A 50 10.40 9.18 4.68
CA LEU A 50 10.33 10.63 4.66
C LEU A 50 11.47 11.24 5.48
N GLN A 51 11.87 12.46 5.12
CA GLN A 51 12.80 13.25 5.91
C GLN A 51 12.18 13.63 7.26
N ASP A 52 13.02 13.84 8.27
CA ASP A 52 12.59 14.04 9.66
C ASP A 52 11.75 15.32 9.86
N ASP A 53 11.96 16.32 9.01
CA ASP A 53 11.23 17.59 9.00
C ASP A 53 9.89 17.54 8.25
N ALA A 54 9.56 16.42 7.60
CA ALA A 54 8.28 16.26 6.92
C ALA A 54 7.12 16.49 7.90
N ASN A 55 6.11 17.25 7.49
CA ASN A 55 4.90 17.49 8.29
C ASN A 55 3.96 16.26 8.25
N LYS A 56 4.42 15.14 8.84
CA LYS A 56 3.70 13.87 8.89
C LYS A 56 3.99 13.16 10.22
N TRP A 57 2.94 12.63 10.83
CA TRP A 57 3.02 12.02 12.16
C TRP A 57 2.89 10.49 12.14
N GLY A 58 2.33 9.91 11.08
CA GLY A 58 1.99 8.49 11.03
C GLY A 58 2.45 7.78 9.76
N LEU A 59 2.31 6.45 9.80
CA LEU A 59 2.47 5.57 8.65
C LEU A 59 1.28 5.74 7.69
N GLU A 60 1.55 5.86 6.40
CA GLU A 60 0.53 5.79 5.36
C GLU A 60 0.78 4.58 4.47
N LEU A 61 -0.25 3.76 4.31
CA LEU A 61 -0.25 2.64 3.40
C LEU A 61 -1.00 3.02 2.13
N ARG A 62 -0.40 2.69 0.98
CA ARG A 62 -0.97 2.98 -0.33
C ARG A 62 -1.08 1.73 -1.16
N LEU A 63 -2.19 1.60 -1.86
CA LEU A 63 -2.44 0.59 -2.87
C LEU A 63 -2.49 1.26 -4.23
N TYR A 64 -1.64 0.83 -5.15
CA TYR A 64 -1.57 1.28 -6.53
C TYR A 64 -2.11 0.20 -7.47
N VAL A 65 -2.88 0.61 -8.48
CA VAL A 65 -3.46 -0.27 -9.52
C VAL A 65 -3.31 0.38 -10.89
N ARG A 66 -3.21 -0.44 -11.95
CA ARG A 66 -2.95 0.07 -13.30
C ARG A 66 -4.19 0.63 -13.95
N THR A 67 -5.30 -0.09 -13.88
CA THR A 67 -6.53 0.31 -14.56
C THR A 67 -7.45 1.12 -13.66
N CYS A 68 -8.34 1.91 -14.26
CA CYS A 68 -9.37 2.61 -13.51
C CYS A 68 -10.28 1.59 -12.82
N PRO A 69 -10.38 1.59 -11.48
CA PRO A 69 -11.28 0.69 -10.80
C PRO A 69 -12.74 0.96 -11.22
N PRO A 70 -13.60 -0.06 -11.26
CA PRO A 70 -15.02 0.14 -11.49
C PRO A 70 -15.63 1.00 -10.37
N ALA A 71 -16.74 1.69 -10.63
CA ALA A 71 -17.27 2.72 -9.74
C ALA A 71 -17.50 2.25 -8.29
N ASN A 72 -17.95 0.99 -8.11
CA ASN A 72 -18.15 0.34 -6.82
C ASN A 72 -16.86 0.10 -6.03
N VAL A 73 -15.72 -0.06 -6.70
CA VAL A 73 -14.40 -0.15 -6.07
C VAL A 73 -13.77 1.24 -5.93
N LYS A 74 -13.92 2.09 -6.95
CA LYS A 74 -13.34 3.44 -6.97
C LYS A 74 -13.83 4.31 -5.80
N LYS A 75 -15.10 4.17 -5.40
CA LYS A 75 -15.70 4.85 -4.25
C LYS A 75 -15.03 4.55 -2.89
N LEU A 76 -14.15 3.54 -2.81
CA LEU A 76 -13.35 3.27 -1.62
C LEU A 76 -12.28 4.36 -1.37
N GLY A 77 -12.08 5.27 -2.32
CA GLY A 77 -11.13 6.39 -2.21
C GLY A 77 -10.02 6.37 -3.26
N PHE A 78 -10.20 5.61 -4.36
CA PHE A 78 -9.22 5.62 -5.44
C PHE A 78 -9.24 6.95 -6.18
N THR A 79 -8.04 7.50 -6.38
CA THR A 79 -7.79 8.72 -7.15
C THR A 79 -6.73 8.45 -8.21
N HIS A 80 -6.65 9.32 -9.23
CA HIS A 80 -5.55 9.23 -10.18
C HIS A 80 -4.22 9.45 -9.46
N ASN A 81 -3.25 8.63 -9.80
CA ASN A 81 -1.90 8.74 -9.32
C ASN A 81 -1.08 9.57 -10.33
N ASN A 82 -0.64 10.75 -9.90
CA ASN A 82 0.05 11.71 -10.76
C ASN A 82 1.54 11.87 -10.42
N ALA A 83 2.07 11.11 -9.46
CA ALA A 83 3.36 11.42 -8.85
C ALA A 83 4.29 10.23 -8.62
N TYR A 84 3.78 9.08 -8.17
CA TYR A 84 4.61 7.99 -7.65
C TYR A 84 4.30 6.68 -8.37
N ARG A 85 5.28 5.88 -8.80
CA ARG A 85 5.01 4.61 -9.52
C ARG A 85 4.24 4.85 -10.83
N ASN A 86 4.88 5.50 -11.80
CA ASN A 86 4.24 5.93 -13.06
C ASN A 86 3.55 4.81 -13.86
N ASP A 87 3.95 3.55 -13.63
CA ASP A 87 3.33 2.40 -14.28
C ASP A 87 1.94 2.03 -13.69
N PHE A 88 1.52 2.70 -12.60
CA PHE A 88 0.22 2.53 -11.94
C PHE A 88 -0.59 3.83 -11.98
N SER A 89 -1.72 3.83 -12.68
CA SER A 89 -2.47 5.07 -12.94
C SER A 89 -3.41 5.49 -11.80
N TYR A 90 -3.72 4.60 -10.85
CA TYR A 90 -4.64 4.89 -9.75
C TYR A 90 -4.07 4.46 -8.41
N ARG A 91 -4.41 5.19 -7.35
CA ARG A 91 -4.05 4.84 -5.99
C ARG A 91 -5.14 5.09 -4.98
N LEU A 92 -5.11 4.32 -3.91
CA LEU A 92 -5.89 4.47 -2.70
C LEU A 92 -4.93 4.61 -1.52
N ASN A 93 -5.16 5.59 -0.64
CA ASN A 93 -4.39 5.78 0.58
C ASN A 93 -5.29 5.44 1.78
N ASN A 94 -5.26 4.19 2.25
CA ASN A 94 -6.13 3.74 3.33
C ASN A 94 -5.50 2.57 4.11
N ASN A 95 -5.09 2.85 5.36
CA ASN A 95 -4.40 1.87 6.19
C ASN A 95 -5.26 0.65 6.52
N ASP A 96 -6.57 0.82 6.74
CA ASP A 96 -7.44 -0.27 7.14
C ASP A 96 -7.66 -1.25 5.98
N ILE A 97 -7.89 -0.73 4.77
CA ILE A 97 -8.03 -1.55 3.56
C ILE A 97 -6.73 -2.30 3.27
N VAL A 98 -5.57 -1.62 3.32
CA VAL A 98 -4.30 -2.29 3.03
C VAL A 98 -3.94 -3.34 4.09
N ASN A 99 -4.19 -3.06 5.38
CA ASN A 99 -4.00 -4.05 6.43
C ASN A 99 -4.91 -5.28 6.28
N TYR A 100 -6.15 -5.07 5.80
CA TYR A 100 -7.05 -6.17 5.44
C TYR A 100 -6.46 -7.04 4.32
N LEU A 101 -5.91 -6.43 3.27
CA LEU A 101 -5.26 -7.15 2.16
C LEU A 101 -4.05 -7.96 2.62
N PHE A 102 -3.26 -7.46 3.59
CA PHE A 102 -2.17 -8.26 4.16
C PHE A 102 -2.66 -9.56 4.81
N GLY A 103 -3.84 -9.53 5.43
CA GLY A 103 -4.51 -10.72 5.97
C GLY A 103 -4.91 -11.74 4.90
N LEU A 104 -5.08 -11.30 3.65
CA LEU A 104 -5.42 -12.14 2.50
C LEU A 104 -4.19 -12.63 1.70
N GLY A 105 -2.98 -12.25 2.12
CA GLY A 105 -1.74 -12.70 1.48
C GLY A 105 -1.01 -11.65 0.64
N TYR A 106 -1.61 -10.49 0.39
CA TYR A 106 -0.92 -9.38 -0.28
C TYR A 106 0.26 -8.89 0.56
N ARG A 107 1.32 -8.37 -0.08
CA ARG A 107 2.53 -7.93 0.60
C ARG A 107 3.00 -6.55 0.13
N ILE A 108 3.89 -5.93 0.90
CA ILE A 108 4.60 -4.72 0.49
C ILE A 108 5.36 -5.00 -0.81
N GLY A 109 5.32 -4.05 -1.74
CA GLY A 109 5.86 -4.21 -3.09
C GLY A 109 4.81 -4.68 -4.09
N TYR A 110 5.28 -5.30 -5.17
CA TYR A 110 4.46 -5.76 -6.28
C TYR A 110 3.72 -7.07 -5.95
N ASN A 111 2.45 -7.16 -6.37
CA ASN A 111 1.57 -8.31 -6.20
C ASN A 111 0.88 -8.64 -7.54
N ARG A 112 0.69 -9.93 -7.80
CA ARG A 112 0.05 -10.49 -8.99
C ARG A 112 -0.90 -11.60 -8.61
#